data_AF-A0A2X1NDE1-F1
#
_entry.id   AF-A0A2X1NDE1-F1
#
_cell.length_a   1.000
_cell.length_b   1.000
_cell.length_c   1.000
_cell.angle_alpha   90.00
_cell.angle_beta   90.00
_cell.angle_gamma   90.00
#
_symmetry.space_group_name_H-M   'P 1'
#
loop_
_entity.id
_entity.type
_entity.pdbx_description
1 polymer ?
#
loop_
_entity_poly.entity_id
_entity_poly.type
_entity_poly.pdbx_seq_one_letter_code
_entity_poly.pdbx_strand_id
1 'polypeptide(L)'
;MLCPKSPGGLHYNCTTVQNVKHMGNPPTRENTFIAKERGIMCKLTKEEEYSIISRTMTNIRSLRTYVRELDFEQLLDMQEKLNSVIEVHRKDAEREAAERAEREQRRQEQLQLIAEEGFSLEELLDRPEDTPKSRKKTLPKAPPKYQFEENGETKYWSGRGRAPKPIDEAMKAGRSLEDFRINKNSNDVTDEQ
;
A
#
# COMPACT_ATOMS: atom_id res chain seq x y z
N MET A 1 17.74 41.12 -50.31
CA MET A 1 18.63 40.72 -49.20
C MET A 1 18.22 41.50 -47.96
N LEU A 2 17.60 40.84 -46.97
CA LEU A 2 17.22 41.42 -45.68
C LEU A 2 18.29 41.08 -44.62
N CYS A 3 18.62 42.03 -43.72
CA CYS A 3 19.51 41.90 -42.55
C CYS A 3 18.76 41.26 -41.34
N PRO A 4 19.39 40.84 -40.20
CA PRO A 4 20.16 41.68 -39.23
C PRO A 4 21.50 41.04 -38.73
N LYS A 5 22.56 41.81 -38.39
CA LYS A 5 22.96 42.48 -37.11
C LYS A 5 23.28 41.57 -35.90
N SER A 6 24.57 41.63 -35.49
CA SER A 6 25.39 41.05 -34.40
C SER A 6 24.84 41.23 -32.96
N PRO A 7 25.33 40.54 -31.86
CA PRO A 7 26.66 40.84 -31.26
C PRO A 7 27.35 39.75 -30.36
N GLY A 8 28.66 39.94 -30.09
CA GLY A 8 29.34 39.69 -28.79
C GLY A 8 29.42 38.24 -28.27
N GLY A 9 30.58 37.62 -28.09
CA GLY A 9 31.63 38.05 -27.17
C GLY A 9 31.87 36.90 -26.18
N LEU A 10 32.93 36.12 -26.37
CA LEU A 10 33.37 35.11 -25.41
C LEU A 10 33.80 35.82 -24.12
N HIS A 11 32.98 35.71 -23.08
CA HIS A 11 33.34 36.17 -21.74
C HIS A 11 33.79 34.95 -20.93
N TYR A 12 35.10 34.72 -20.86
CA TYR A 12 35.69 33.84 -19.87
C TYR A 12 35.73 34.58 -18.53
N ASN A 13 34.83 34.25 -17.63
CA ASN A 13 34.90 34.69 -16.24
C ASN A 13 35.85 33.77 -15.46
N CYS A 14 37.13 34.15 -15.47
CA CYS A 14 38.10 33.81 -14.45
C CYS A 14 37.80 34.64 -13.19
N THR A 15 37.36 33.99 -12.11
CA THR A 15 37.36 34.61 -10.77
C THR A 15 37.67 33.58 -9.68
N THR A 16 38.81 33.84 -9.02
CA THR A 16 39.20 33.43 -7.66
C THR A 16 39.69 32.00 -7.42
N VAL A 17 41.01 31.87 -7.59
CA VAL A 17 41.86 31.08 -6.70
C VAL A 17 41.94 31.80 -5.35
N GLN A 18 41.37 31.23 -4.28
CA GLN A 18 41.88 31.38 -2.91
C GLN A 18 41.56 30.12 -2.06
N ASN A 19 42.63 29.39 -1.73
CA ASN A 19 42.91 28.67 -0.48
C ASN A 19 41.84 27.82 0.20
N VAL A 20 42.01 26.49 0.14
CA VAL A 20 42.15 25.66 1.36
C VAL A 20 43.30 24.67 1.14
N LYS A 21 44.45 24.91 1.78
CA LYS A 21 45.49 23.89 1.96
C LYS A 21 45.12 23.05 3.19
N HIS A 22 45.40 21.75 3.08
CA HIS A 22 45.80 20.81 4.14
C HIS A 22 44.71 20.14 5.01
N MET A 23 44.52 18.84 4.75
CA MET A 23 44.75 17.70 5.66
C MET A 23 43.70 16.60 5.41
N GLY A 24 44.03 15.64 4.53
CA GLY A 24 43.36 14.35 4.47
C GLY A 24 44.44 13.31 4.21
N ASN A 25 44.76 12.51 5.23
CA ASN A 25 45.89 11.57 5.27
C ASN A 25 46.05 10.74 3.98
N PRO A 26 47.30 10.43 3.55
CA PRO A 26 47.53 9.47 2.47
C PRO A 26 46.91 8.12 2.84
N PRO A 27 46.37 7.34 1.86
CA PRO A 27 45.70 6.09 2.14
C PRO A 27 46.67 5.12 2.82
N THR A 28 46.49 4.91 4.12
CA THR A 28 47.18 3.86 4.85
C THR A 28 46.71 2.50 4.35
N ARG A 29 47.61 1.52 4.39
CA ARG A 29 47.48 0.13 3.91
C ARG A 29 46.28 -0.64 4.51
N GLU A 30 45.62 -0.07 5.52
CA GLU A 30 44.36 -0.57 6.11
C GLU A 30 43.11 -0.17 5.30
N ASN A 31 43.10 0.97 4.61
CA ASN A 31 41.97 1.39 3.78
C ASN A 31 41.83 0.59 2.47
N THR A 32 42.89 -0.14 2.08
CA THR A 32 42.83 -1.13 1.00
C THR A 32 42.23 -2.47 1.44
N PHE A 33 42.08 -2.74 2.74
CA PHE A 33 41.51 -3.99 3.25
C PHE A 33 39.98 -3.95 3.31
N ILE A 34 39.39 -2.79 3.65
CA ILE A 34 37.92 -2.61 3.65
C ILE A 34 37.33 -2.58 2.22
N ALA A 35 38.14 -2.28 1.20
CA ALA A 35 37.71 -2.39 -0.19
C ALA A 35 37.69 -3.85 -0.73
N LYS A 36 38.27 -4.82 0.00
CA LYS A 36 38.33 -6.23 -0.42
C LYS A 36 37.17 -7.08 0.13
N GLU A 37 36.38 -6.53 1.06
CA GLU A 37 35.15 -7.14 1.60
C GLU A 37 33.86 -6.52 1.05
N ARG A 38 33.93 -5.75 -0.05
CA ARG A 38 32.75 -5.44 -0.88
C ARG A 38 32.52 -6.51 -1.96
N GLY A 39 32.68 -7.77 -1.56
CA GLY A 39 32.10 -8.94 -2.22
C GLY A 39 30.61 -9.10 -1.94
N ILE A 40 29.91 -8.01 -1.59
CA ILE A 40 28.45 -7.96 -1.68
C ILE A 40 28.14 -7.77 -3.15
N MET A 41 28.19 -8.88 -3.90
CA MET A 41 27.55 -8.95 -5.21
C MET A 41 26.11 -8.49 -5.01
N CYS A 42 25.78 -7.31 -5.53
CA CYS A 42 24.44 -6.72 -5.50
C CYS A 42 23.45 -7.70 -6.12
N LYS A 43 22.86 -8.58 -5.31
CA LYS A 43 21.62 -9.23 -5.67
C LYS A 43 20.56 -8.16 -5.50
N LEU A 44 20.22 -7.50 -6.61
CA LEU A 44 19.00 -6.71 -6.68
C LEU A 44 17.84 -7.60 -6.23
N THR A 45 16.94 -7.03 -5.45
CA THR A 45 15.68 -7.71 -5.16
C THR A 45 14.87 -7.82 -6.45
N LYS A 46 14.01 -8.84 -6.56
CA LYS A 46 13.15 -9.00 -7.75
C LYS A 46 12.33 -7.74 -8.04
N GLU A 47 11.87 -7.06 -7.00
CA GLU A 47 11.09 -5.83 -7.13
C GLU A 47 11.90 -4.68 -7.75
N GLU A 48 13.17 -4.54 -7.36
CA GLU A 48 14.07 -3.56 -7.95
C GLU A 48 14.37 -3.89 -9.42
N GLU A 49 14.58 -5.17 -9.74
CA GLU A 49 14.77 -5.63 -11.12
C GLU A 49 13.54 -5.29 -11.99
N TYR A 50 12.33 -5.63 -11.53
CA TYR A 50 11.10 -5.30 -12.25
C TYR A 50 10.88 -3.80 -12.41
N SER A 51 11.22 -3.01 -11.39
CA SER A 51 11.13 -1.54 -11.45
C SER A 51 12.06 -0.97 -12.52
N ILE A 52 13.30 -1.46 -12.60
CA ILE A 52 14.28 -1.05 -13.62
C ILE A 52 13.78 -1.43 -15.02
N ILE A 53 13.29 -2.66 -15.20
CA ILE A 53 12.76 -3.14 -16.48
C ILE A 53 11.56 -2.28 -16.90
N SER A 54 10.60 -2.06 -16.01
CA SER A 54 9.40 -1.24 -16.26
C SER A 54 9.78 0.19 -16.66
N ARG A 55 10.72 0.82 -15.94
CA ARG A 55 11.21 2.15 -16.26
C ARG A 55 11.89 2.22 -17.63
N THR A 56 12.65 1.18 -17.98
CA THR A 56 13.38 1.10 -19.25
C THR A 56 12.43 0.88 -20.43
N MET A 57 11.45 -0.02 -20.29
CA MET A 57 10.49 -0.36 -21.35
C MET A 57 9.47 0.75 -21.61
N THR A 58 9.13 1.57 -20.61
CA THR A 58 8.15 2.66 -20.76
C THR A 58 8.74 3.90 -21.43
N ASN A 59 10.05 4.18 -21.24
CA ASN A 59 10.70 5.37 -21.79
C ASN A 59 11.47 5.03 -23.08
N ILE A 60 10.99 5.53 -24.21
CA ILE A 60 11.59 5.28 -25.53
C ILE A 60 13.08 5.66 -25.62
N ARG A 61 13.55 6.66 -24.86
CA ARG A 61 14.98 7.04 -24.87
C ARG A 61 15.84 5.98 -24.20
N SER A 62 15.38 5.48 -23.04
CA SER A 62 16.05 4.40 -22.31
C SER A 62 16.04 3.10 -23.12
N LEU A 63 14.90 2.76 -23.73
CA LEU A 63 14.78 1.60 -24.59
C LEU A 63 15.74 1.67 -25.80
N ARG A 64 15.83 2.84 -26.46
CA ARG A 64 16.77 3.03 -27.58
C ARG A 64 18.23 2.89 -27.17
N THR A 65 18.60 3.32 -25.96
CA THR A 65 19.96 3.11 -25.45
C THR A 65 20.22 1.63 -25.24
N TYR A 66 19.30 0.91 -24.59
CA TYR A 66 19.43 -0.53 -24.35
C TYR A 66 19.50 -1.35 -25.65
N VAL A 67 18.65 -1.05 -26.63
CA VAL A 67 18.61 -1.78 -27.92
C VAL A 67 19.89 -1.61 -28.74
N ARG A 68 20.72 -0.57 -28.50
CA ARG A 68 22.01 -0.43 -29.19
C ARG A 68 23.04 -1.48 -28.78
N GLU A 69 22.83 -2.13 -27.65
CA GLU A 69 23.71 -3.17 -27.10
C GLU A 69 23.26 -4.59 -27.52
N LEU A 70 22.12 -4.72 -28.20
CA LEU A 70 21.52 -5.99 -28.60
C LEU A 70 21.71 -6.26 -30.09
N ASP A 71 21.75 -7.55 -30.43
CA ASP A 71 21.76 -8.00 -31.82
C ASP A 71 20.36 -7.90 -32.44
N PHE A 72 20.31 -7.73 -33.76
CA PHE A 72 19.04 -7.59 -34.48
C PHE A 72 18.13 -8.83 -34.33
N GLU A 73 18.70 -10.03 -34.32
CA GLU A 73 17.95 -11.28 -34.12
C GLU A 73 17.32 -11.35 -32.72
N GLN A 74 18.04 -10.92 -31.70
CA GLN A 74 17.51 -10.84 -30.33
C GLN A 74 16.36 -9.84 -30.23
N LEU A 75 16.45 -8.72 -30.96
CA LEU A 75 15.37 -7.73 -31.00
C LEU A 75 14.08 -8.31 -31.62
N LEU A 76 14.19 -9.14 -32.65
CA LEU A 76 13.05 -9.83 -33.26
C LEU A 76 12.41 -10.85 -32.31
N ASP A 77 13.22 -11.67 -31.65
CA ASP A 77 12.74 -12.65 -30.66
C ASP A 77 12.03 -11.95 -29.47
N MET A 78 12.58 -10.84 -29.00
CA MET A 78 11.92 -10.01 -27.98
C MET A 78 10.58 -9.45 -28.46
N GLN A 79 10.50 -8.98 -29.71
CA GLN A 79 9.26 -8.50 -30.30
C GLN A 79 8.21 -9.61 -30.39
N GLU A 80 8.59 -10.81 -30.84
CA GLU A 80 7.68 -11.96 -30.92
C GLU A 80 7.13 -12.32 -29.54
N LYS A 81 7.98 -12.40 -28.52
CA LYS A 81 7.58 -12.65 -27.14
C LYS A 81 6.61 -11.60 -26.62
N LEU A 82 6.90 -10.30 -26.82
CA LEU A 82 5.98 -9.24 -26.42
C LEU A 82 4.63 -9.33 -27.15
N ASN A 83 4.65 -9.60 -28.46
CA ASN A 83 3.43 -9.76 -29.24
C ASN A 83 2.60 -10.94 -28.75
N SER A 84 3.21 -12.09 -28.45
CA SER A 84 2.49 -13.24 -27.91
C SER A 84 1.79 -12.93 -26.57
N VAL A 85 2.45 -12.19 -25.68
CA VAL A 85 1.86 -11.75 -24.40
C VAL A 85 0.73 -10.75 -24.65
N ILE A 86 0.91 -9.81 -25.58
CA ILE A 86 -0.14 -8.84 -25.95
C ILE A 86 -1.38 -9.55 -26.49
N GLU A 87 -1.22 -10.56 -27.36
CA GLU A 87 -2.35 -11.29 -27.93
C GLU A 87 -3.14 -12.06 -26.87
N VAL A 88 -2.46 -12.66 -25.88
CA VAL A 88 -3.14 -13.27 -24.72
C VAL A 88 -3.96 -12.22 -23.96
N HIS A 89 -3.36 -11.06 -23.65
CA HIS A 89 -4.06 -9.99 -22.94
C HIS A 89 -5.22 -9.39 -23.74
N ARG A 90 -5.09 -9.28 -25.07
CA ARG A 90 -6.18 -8.84 -25.95
C ARG A 90 -7.35 -9.81 -25.89
N LYS A 91 -7.08 -11.10 -26.04
CA LYS A 91 -8.12 -12.15 -25.96
C LYS A 91 -8.81 -12.18 -24.60
N ASP A 92 -8.07 -11.97 -23.52
CA ASP A 92 -8.63 -11.89 -22.17
C ASP A 92 -9.50 -10.64 -21.98
N ALA A 93 -9.05 -9.49 -22.47
CA ALA A 93 -9.82 -8.24 -22.44
C ALA A 93 -11.10 -8.32 -23.28
N GLU A 94 -11.03 -8.95 -24.46
CA GLU A 94 -12.20 -9.20 -25.31
C GLU A 94 -13.20 -10.14 -24.64
N ARG A 95 -12.73 -11.21 -23.99
CA ARG A 95 -13.60 -12.13 -23.22
C ARG A 95 -14.30 -11.39 -22.08
N GLU A 96 -13.58 -10.58 -21.32
CA GLU A 96 -14.18 -9.81 -20.22
C GLU A 96 -15.17 -8.75 -20.74
N ALA A 97 -14.86 -8.10 -21.87
CA ALA A 97 -15.77 -7.17 -22.51
C ALA A 97 -17.05 -7.86 -23.01
N ALA A 98 -16.93 -9.06 -23.59
CA ALA A 98 -18.06 -9.87 -24.03
C ALA A 98 -18.94 -10.31 -22.84
N GLU A 99 -18.34 -10.77 -21.74
CA GLU A 99 -19.09 -11.14 -20.53
C GLU A 99 -19.82 -9.92 -19.93
N ARG A 100 -19.17 -8.75 -19.89
CA ARG A 100 -19.81 -7.51 -19.45
C ARG A 100 -20.97 -7.11 -20.35
N ALA A 101 -20.81 -7.24 -21.67
CA ALA A 101 -21.86 -6.93 -22.65
C ALA A 101 -23.05 -7.91 -22.52
N GLU A 102 -22.80 -9.21 -22.39
CA GLU A 102 -23.85 -10.21 -22.18
C GLU A 102 -24.62 -9.96 -20.88
N ARG A 103 -23.90 -9.64 -19.79
CA ARG A 103 -24.52 -9.31 -18.51
C ARG A 103 -25.38 -8.04 -18.60
N GLU A 104 -24.94 -7.05 -19.36
CA GLU A 104 -25.70 -5.82 -19.57
C GLU A 104 -26.91 -6.04 -20.48
N GLN A 105 -26.78 -6.82 -21.56
CA GLN A 105 -27.90 -7.22 -22.42
C GLN A 105 -28.95 -7.98 -21.62
N ARG A 106 -28.54 -8.99 -20.86
CA ARG A 106 -29.45 -9.75 -19.99
C ARG A 106 -30.14 -8.85 -18.96
N ARG A 107 -29.43 -7.88 -18.40
CA ARG A 107 -30.03 -6.88 -17.49
C ARG A 107 -31.10 -6.05 -18.22
N GLN A 108 -30.80 -5.58 -19.44
CA GLN A 108 -31.73 -4.79 -20.24
C GLN A 108 -32.97 -5.61 -20.64
N GLU A 109 -32.80 -6.87 -21.06
CA GLU A 109 -33.90 -7.78 -21.36
C GLU A 109 -34.81 -7.99 -20.14
N GLN A 110 -34.22 -8.22 -18.97
CA GLN A 110 -34.98 -8.36 -17.73
C GLN A 110 -35.76 -7.08 -17.38
N LEU A 111 -35.16 -5.91 -17.56
CA LEU A 111 -35.83 -4.63 -17.33
C LEU A 111 -36.97 -4.39 -18.33
N GLN A 112 -36.80 -4.80 -19.59
CA GLN A 112 -37.86 -4.72 -20.60
C GLN A 112 -39.04 -5.63 -20.25
N LEU A 113 -38.77 -6.88 -19.85
CA LEU A 113 -39.82 -7.82 -19.45
C LEU A 113 -40.65 -7.29 -18.26
N ILE A 114 -39.98 -6.75 -17.24
CA ILE A 114 -40.66 -6.14 -16.07
C ILE A 114 -41.55 -4.97 -16.50
N ALA A 115 -41.05 -4.13 -17.42
CA ALA A 115 -41.82 -3.00 -17.95
C ALA A 115 -43.01 -3.44 -18.80
N GLU A 116 -42.88 -4.52 -19.59
CA GLU A 116 -43.97 -5.10 -20.39
C GLU A 116 -45.07 -5.70 -19.51
N GLU A 117 -44.72 -6.32 -18.38
CA GLU A 117 -45.67 -6.82 -17.39
C GLU A 117 -46.37 -5.69 -16.60
N GLY A 118 -45.98 -4.43 -16.84
CA GLY A 118 -46.58 -3.25 -16.21
C GLY A 118 -46.11 -2.99 -14.78
N PHE A 119 -45.08 -3.70 -14.31
CA PHE A 119 -44.49 -3.50 -13.00
C PHE A 119 -43.40 -2.41 -13.05
N SER A 120 -43.34 -1.59 -12.02
CA SER A 120 -42.20 -0.69 -11.82
C SER A 120 -41.09 -1.42 -11.05
N LEU A 121 -39.82 -1.12 -11.36
CA LEU A 121 -38.68 -1.72 -10.65
C LEU A 121 -38.73 -1.44 -9.14
N GLU A 122 -39.24 -0.27 -8.75
CA GLU A 122 -39.40 0.14 -7.35
C GLU A 122 -40.39 -0.78 -6.61
N GLU A 123 -41.55 -1.07 -7.23
CA GLU A 123 -42.59 -1.93 -6.68
C GLU A 123 -42.16 -3.40 -6.54
N LEU A 124 -41.27 -3.86 -7.42
CA LEU A 124 -40.71 -5.22 -7.37
C LEU A 124 -39.61 -5.37 -6.31
N LEU A 125 -38.89 -4.28 -6.01
CA LEU A 125 -37.85 -4.23 -4.98
C LEU A 125 -38.42 -3.95 -3.59
N ASP A 126 -39.60 -3.33 -3.51
CA ASP A 126 -40.35 -3.15 -2.27
C ASP A 126 -40.84 -4.53 -1.78
N ARG A 127 -40.01 -5.17 -0.96
CA ARG A 127 -40.37 -6.40 -0.28
C ARG A 127 -41.55 -6.09 0.65
N PRO A 128 -42.70 -6.80 0.55
CA PRO A 128 -43.76 -6.63 1.54
C PRO A 128 -43.16 -6.92 2.93
N GLU A 129 -43.29 -5.95 3.83
CA GLU A 129 -42.80 -5.94 5.22
C GLU A 129 -43.51 -6.98 6.12
N ASP A 130 -43.86 -8.17 5.59
CA ASP A 130 -44.44 -9.28 6.35
C ASP A 130 -43.39 -10.17 7.02
N THR A 131 -42.10 -9.84 6.88
CA THR A 131 -41.06 -10.39 7.75
C THR A 131 -40.77 -9.39 8.85
N PRO A 132 -41.04 -9.69 10.13
CA PRO A 132 -40.72 -8.77 11.21
C PRO A 132 -39.23 -8.47 11.13
N LYS A 133 -38.90 -7.19 10.90
CA LYS A 133 -37.53 -6.66 10.97
C LYS A 133 -36.86 -7.33 12.15
N SER A 134 -35.94 -8.26 11.87
CA SER A 134 -35.10 -8.80 12.93
C SER A 134 -34.31 -7.59 13.41
N ARG A 135 -34.74 -7.03 14.55
CA ARG A 135 -33.93 -6.11 15.33
C ARG A 135 -32.60 -6.83 15.42
N LYS A 136 -31.53 -6.21 14.91
CA LYS A 136 -30.15 -6.66 15.14
C LYS A 136 -30.11 -7.10 16.60
N LYS A 137 -30.04 -8.42 16.85
CA LYS A 137 -29.76 -8.93 18.18
C LYS A 137 -28.36 -8.38 18.46
N THR A 138 -28.31 -7.24 19.13
CA THR A 138 -27.13 -6.76 19.80
C THR A 138 -26.72 -7.92 20.68
N LEU A 139 -25.63 -8.58 20.29
CA LEU A 139 -25.02 -9.65 21.07
C LEU A 139 -24.93 -9.13 22.52
N PRO A 140 -25.38 -9.90 23.54
CA PRO A 140 -25.36 -9.42 24.91
C PRO A 140 -23.92 -8.99 25.23
N LYS A 141 -23.76 -7.73 25.63
CA LYS A 141 -22.46 -7.13 25.95
C LYS A 141 -21.83 -8.00 27.03
N ALA A 142 -20.72 -8.67 26.70
CA ALA A 142 -20.04 -9.54 27.65
C ALA A 142 -19.72 -8.73 28.94
N PRO A 143 -19.97 -9.30 30.13
CA PRO A 143 -19.74 -8.58 31.38
C PRO A 143 -18.28 -8.12 31.47
N PRO A 144 -18.02 -6.91 31.97
CA PRO A 144 -16.66 -6.44 32.16
C PRO A 144 -15.92 -7.33 33.16
N LYS A 145 -14.64 -7.59 32.90
CA LYS A 145 -13.79 -8.46 33.73
C LYS A 145 -12.76 -7.67 34.54
N TYR A 146 -12.39 -6.48 34.04
CA TYR A 146 -11.40 -5.60 34.64
C TYR A 146 -11.94 -4.17 34.80
N GLN A 147 -11.51 -3.48 35.85
CA GLN A 147 -11.81 -2.08 36.16
C GLN A 147 -10.50 -1.29 36.23
N PHE A 148 -10.47 -0.10 35.67
CA PHE A 148 -9.30 0.80 35.72
C PHE A 148 -9.77 2.26 35.82
N GLU A 149 -8.95 3.11 36.44
CA GLU A 149 -9.18 4.55 36.50
C GLU A 149 -8.44 5.25 35.37
N GLU A 150 -9.13 6.13 34.65
CA GLU A 150 -8.54 6.99 33.62
C GLU A 150 -9.05 8.41 33.87
N ASN A 151 -8.14 9.34 34.19
CA ASN A 151 -8.46 10.75 34.43
C ASN A 151 -9.54 11.00 35.51
N GLY A 152 -9.57 10.17 36.56
CA GLY A 152 -10.55 10.27 37.64
C GLY A 152 -11.91 9.61 37.34
N GLU A 153 -12.08 8.99 36.16
CA GLU A 153 -13.26 8.20 35.82
C GLU A 153 -12.96 6.69 35.84
N THR A 154 -13.83 5.94 36.51
CA THR A 154 -13.79 4.47 36.55
C THR A 154 -14.35 3.86 35.27
N LYS A 155 -13.51 3.18 34.49
CA LYS A 155 -13.89 2.49 33.25
C LYS A 155 -13.69 0.98 33.36
N TYR A 156 -14.44 0.26 32.53
CA TYR A 156 -14.52 -1.20 32.57
C TYR A 156 -14.09 -1.84 31.25
N TRP A 157 -13.29 -2.90 31.34
CA TRP A 157 -12.80 -3.64 30.17
C TRP A 157 -13.16 -5.13 30.27
N SER A 158 -13.66 -5.69 29.17
CA SER A 158 -14.08 -7.10 29.10
C SER A 158 -12.93 -8.08 28.83
N GLY A 159 -11.69 -7.58 28.66
CA GLY A 159 -10.52 -8.39 28.30
C GLY A 159 -10.51 -8.88 26.85
N ARG A 160 -11.43 -8.39 26.00
CA ARG A 160 -11.45 -8.66 24.56
C ARG A 160 -10.89 -7.46 23.79
N GLY A 161 -9.96 -7.71 22.87
CA GLY A 161 -9.33 -6.67 22.03
C GLY A 161 -8.07 -6.05 22.64
N ARG A 162 -7.66 -4.88 22.13
CA ARG A 162 -6.48 -4.15 22.62
C ARG A 162 -6.68 -3.70 24.07
N ALA A 163 -5.64 -3.82 24.88
CA ALA A 163 -5.65 -3.37 26.28
C ALA A 163 -5.77 -1.83 26.35
N PRO A 164 -6.60 -1.29 27.26
CA PRO A 164 -6.64 0.15 27.55
C PRO A 164 -5.29 0.66 28.04
N LYS A 165 -4.96 1.94 27.76
CA LYS A 165 -3.67 2.56 28.11
C LYS A 165 -3.27 2.36 29.59
N PRO A 166 -4.16 2.52 30.58
CA PRO A 166 -3.77 2.37 31.99
C PRO A 166 -3.37 0.94 32.36
N ILE A 167 -4.02 -0.06 31.74
CA ILE A 167 -3.69 -1.47 31.95
C ILE A 167 -2.39 -1.84 31.21
N ASP A 168 -2.20 -1.32 30.00
CA ASP A 168 -0.97 -1.55 29.22
C ASP A 168 0.26 -0.92 29.89
N GLU A 169 0.13 0.28 30.45
CA GLU A 169 1.18 0.94 31.24
C GLU A 169 1.49 0.18 32.53
N ALA A 170 0.47 -0.29 33.25
CA ALA A 170 0.66 -1.10 34.45
C ALA A 170 1.34 -2.44 34.16
N MET A 171 0.98 -3.10 33.06
CA MET A 171 1.65 -4.32 32.58
C MET A 171 3.12 -4.06 32.24
N LYS A 172 3.44 -2.93 31.59
CA LYS A 172 4.83 -2.53 31.30
C LYS A 172 5.61 -2.17 32.57
N ALA A 173 4.94 -1.61 33.58
CA ALA A 173 5.51 -1.33 34.90
C ALA A 173 5.69 -2.60 35.76
N GLY A 174 5.37 -3.78 35.23
CA GLY A 174 5.56 -5.07 35.91
C GLY A 174 4.42 -5.46 36.86
N ARG A 175 3.28 -4.75 36.83
CA ARG A 175 2.08 -5.14 37.59
C ARG A 175 1.30 -6.23 36.86
N SER A 176 0.58 -7.04 37.63
CA SER A 176 -0.18 -8.15 37.09
C SER A 176 -1.53 -7.67 36.56
N LEU A 177 -2.04 -8.27 35.48
CA LEU A 177 -3.39 -7.99 34.97
C LEU A 177 -4.48 -8.35 35.99
N GLU A 178 -4.15 -9.19 36.98
CA GLU A 178 -5.06 -9.64 38.03
C GLU A 178 -5.40 -8.52 39.02
N ASP A 179 -4.52 -7.54 39.19
CA ASP A 179 -4.72 -6.39 40.07
C ASP A 179 -5.92 -5.52 39.63
N PHE A 180 -6.23 -5.54 38.33
CA PHE A 180 -7.35 -4.80 37.74
C PHE A 180 -8.63 -5.63 37.66
N ARG A 181 -8.62 -6.89 38.12
CA ARG A 181 -9.76 -7.79 37.99
C ARG A 181 -10.86 -7.36 38.95
N ILE A 182 -12.09 -7.34 38.47
CA ILE A 182 -13.27 -7.11 39.30
C ILE A 182 -13.46 -8.35 40.18
N ASN A 183 -12.87 -8.35 41.37
CA ASN A 183 -13.14 -9.37 42.38
C ASN A 183 -14.53 -9.12 42.94
N LYS A 184 -15.49 -9.99 42.64
CA LYS A 184 -16.85 -9.95 43.22
C LYS A 184 -16.88 -10.44 44.68
N ASN A 185 -15.82 -10.22 45.45
CA ASN A 185 -15.72 -10.58 46.86
C ASN A 185 -14.76 -9.63 47.59
N SER A 186 -15.32 -8.57 48.13
CA SER A 186 -14.85 -7.92 49.35
C SER A 186 -16.10 -7.44 50.07
N ASN A 187 -16.65 -8.32 50.92
CA ASN A 187 -17.44 -7.83 52.05
C ASN A 187 -16.47 -6.98 52.88
N ASP A 188 -16.70 -5.68 52.82
CA ASP A 188 -16.31 -4.73 53.84
C ASP A 188 -16.91 -5.21 55.16
N VAL A 189 -16.07 -5.76 56.05
CA VAL A 189 -16.37 -5.91 57.48
C VAL A 189 -15.33 -5.06 58.20
N THR A 190 -15.70 -3.81 58.42
CA THR A 190 -15.16 -2.96 59.48
C THR A 190 -16.34 -2.45 60.30
N ASP A 191 -16.61 -3.16 61.39
CA ASP A 191 -17.31 -2.79 62.65
C ASP A 191 -17.57 -4.14 63.39
N GLU A 192 -17.42 -4.34 64.69
CA GLU A 192 -16.88 -3.59 65.82
C GLU A 192 -16.88 -4.58 67.02
N GLN A 193 -16.04 -4.34 68.04
CA GLN A 193 -16.05 -4.94 69.41
C GLN A 193 -15.51 -6.37 69.63
#